data_AF-A0AAW4ZFB5-F1
#
_entry.id   AF-A0AAW4ZFB5-F1
#
_cell.length_a   1.000
_cell.length_b   1.000
_cell.length_c   1.000
_cell.angle_alpha   90.00
_cell.angle_beta   90.00
_cell.angle_gamma   90.00
#
_symmetry.space_group_name_H-M   'P 1'
#
loop_
_entity.id
_entity.type
_entity.pdbx_description
1 polymer ?
#
loop_
_entity_poly.entity_id
_entity_poly.type
_entity_poly.pdbx_seq_one_letter_code
_entity_poly.pdbx_strand_id
1 'polypeptide(L)'
;MNEEEPVFSFSNEVIDLGTIDKKKNEFVTTSFQFANMGTKPLVIKKVDVSCGCVKVDYVKSPIVKGQKSEIKVTLDVRKLNGYFHKKIYIISNVEDDIEELLIKGTIIENL
;
A
#
# COMPACT_ATOMS: atom_id res chain seq x y z
N MET A 1 19.58 24.65 -5.73
CA MET A 1 18.25 23.99 -5.82
C MET A 1 18.42 22.92 -6.86
N ASN A 2 18.88 21.74 -6.46
CA ASN A 2 19.51 20.81 -7.40
C ASN A 2 18.55 19.69 -7.77
N GLU A 3 18.04 19.80 -9.00
CA GLU A 3 17.81 18.74 -9.97
C GLU A 3 17.30 17.39 -9.42
N GLU A 4 15.98 17.23 -9.59
CA GLU A 4 15.40 16.00 -10.15
C GLU A 4 15.28 14.80 -9.19
N GLU A 5 14.69 15.00 -8.00
CA GLU A 5 14.37 13.94 -7.02
C GLU A 5 13.32 12.93 -7.54
N PRO A 6 13.31 11.67 -7.04
CA PRO A 6 12.20 10.75 -7.27
C PRO A 6 10.91 11.29 -6.64
N VAL A 7 9.76 11.05 -7.27
CA VAL A 7 8.46 11.54 -6.78
C VAL A 7 7.42 10.45 -6.96
N PHE A 8 6.78 10.02 -5.86
CA PHE A 8 5.61 9.17 -5.95
C PHE A 8 4.42 9.95 -6.50
N SER A 9 3.68 9.33 -7.41
CA SER A 9 2.36 9.78 -7.82
C SER A 9 1.40 8.61 -7.71
N PHE A 10 0.69 8.53 -6.58
CA PHE A 10 -0.33 7.52 -6.33
C PHE A 10 -1.63 7.84 -7.06
N SER A 11 -2.30 6.81 -7.58
CA SER A 11 -3.66 6.97 -8.13
C SER A 11 -4.69 7.16 -7.03
N ASN A 12 -4.46 6.55 -5.86
CA ASN A 12 -5.21 6.72 -4.63
C ASN A 12 -4.29 6.40 -3.46
N GLU A 13 -4.48 7.05 -2.33
CA GLU A 13 -3.77 6.76 -1.07
C GLU A 13 -4.67 6.06 -0.04
N VAL A 14 -5.98 6.06 -0.28
CA VAL A 14 -6.98 5.40 0.56
C VAL A 14 -7.76 4.38 -0.27
N ILE A 15 -7.86 3.15 0.23
CA ILE A 15 -8.74 2.12 -0.31
C ILE A 15 -9.74 1.72 0.77
N ASP A 16 -11.03 1.90 0.48
CA ASP A 16 -12.13 1.38 1.29
C ASP A 16 -12.60 0.05 0.68
N LEU A 17 -12.42 -1.04 1.42
CA LEU A 17 -12.88 -2.37 1.01
C LEU A 17 -14.36 -2.60 1.35
N GLY A 18 -15.03 -1.61 1.95
CA GLY A 18 -16.41 -1.70 2.37
C GLY A 18 -16.62 -2.79 3.41
N THR A 19 -17.71 -3.53 3.27
CA THR A 19 -18.07 -4.62 4.18
C THR A 19 -17.62 -5.97 3.61
N ILE A 20 -16.83 -6.70 4.39
CA ILE A 20 -16.31 -8.02 4.02
C ILE A 20 -16.92 -9.07 4.95
N ASP A 21 -17.52 -10.09 4.36
CA ASP A 21 -17.98 -11.29 5.07
C ASP A 21 -16.82 -12.29 5.23
N LYS A 22 -16.35 -12.47 6.47
CA LYS A 22 -15.19 -13.33 6.77
C LYS A 22 -15.48 -14.83 6.62
N LYS A 23 -16.74 -15.25 6.48
CA LYS A 23 -17.07 -16.65 6.14
C LYS A 23 -16.90 -16.96 4.67
N LYS A 24 -16.97 -15.93 3.81
CA LYS A 24 -16.85 -16.06 2.35
C LYS A 24 -15.44 -15.76 1.84
N ASN A 25 -14.66 -15.04 2.62
CA ASN A 25 -13.34 -14.58 2.24
C ASN A 25 -12.37 -14.89 3.38
N GLU A 26 -11.30 -15.64 3.10
CA GLU A 26 -10.20 -15.81 4.05
C GLU A 26 -9.14 -14.74 3.88
N PHE A 27 -8.94 -14.30 2.63
CA PHE A 27 -7.99 -13.26 2.26
C PHE A 27 -8.64 -12.28 1.30
N VAL A 28 -8.29 -11.00 1.43
CA VAL A 28 -8.67 -9.95 0.47
C VAL A 28 -7.41 -9.25 0.00
N THR A 29 -7.23 -9.16 -1.32
CA THR A 29 -6.08 -8.50 -1.94
C THR A 29 -6.51 -7.25 -2.68
N THR A 30 -5.75 -6.17 -2.53
CA THR A 30 -5.89 -4.93 -3.27
C THR A 30 -4.52 -4.35 -3.60
N SER A 31 -4.46 -3.26 -4.35
CA SER A 31 -3.21 -2.66 -4.82
C SER A 31 -3.30 -1.14 -4.89
N PHE A 32 -2.28 -0.46 -4.37
CA PHE A 32 -2.07 0.96 -4.59
C PHE A 32 -1.17 1.14 -5.81
N GLN A 33 -1.74 1.67 -6.89
CA GLN A 33 -1.00 1.96 -8.11
C GLN A 33 -0.31 3.32 -8.00
N PHE A 34 0.94 3.38 -8.47
CA PHE A 34 1.70 4.61 -8.50
C PHE A 34 2.66 4.65 -9.69
N ALA A 35 3.23 5.83 -9.93
CA ALA A 35 4.32 6.01 -10.87
C ALA A 35 5.40 6.93 -10.28
N ASN A 36 6.64 6.79 -10.77
CA ASN A 36 7.68 7.76 -10.48
C ASN A 36 7.55 8.96 -11.43
N MET A 37 7.07 10.10 -10.95
CA MET A 37 6.99 11.35 -11.72
C MET A 37 8.25 12.21 -11.59
N GLY A 38 9.15 11.80 -10.70
CA GLY A 38 10.48 12.33 -10.59
C GLY A 38 11.36 11.84 -11.72
N THR A 39 12.60 12.26 -11.66
CA THR A 39 13.52 12.21 -12.80
C THR A 39 14.74 11.36 -12.50
N LYS A 40 15.10 11.21 -11.22
CA LYS A 40 15.91 10.10 -10.72
C LYS A 40 15.06 8.83 -10.53
N PRO A 41 15.68 7.63 -10.64
CA PRO A 41 15.00 6.38 -10.30
C PRO A 41 14.53 6.34 -8.84
N LEU A 42 13.31 5.87 -8.64
CA LEU A 42 12.70 5.66 -7.34
C LEU A 42 13.00 4.24 -6.85
N VAL A 43 13.47 4.12 -5.61
CA VAL A 43 13.81 2.85 -4.97
C VAL A 43 13.08 2.73 -3.65
N ILE A 44 12.20 1.74 -3.55
CA ILE A 44 11.53 1.40 -2.29
C ILE A 44 12.51 0.58 -1.44
N LYS A 45 12.89 1.11 -0.28
CA LYS A 45 13.78 0.43 0.68
C LYS A 45 12.98 -0.54 1.53
N LYS A 46 11.81 -0.13 2.01
CA LYS A 46 10.98 -0.91 2.93
C LYS A 46 9.51 -0.50 2.81
N VAL A 47 8.63 -1.46 3.07
CA VAL A 47 7.21 -1.22 3.29
C VAL A 47 6.86 -1.81 4.65
N ASP A 48 6.48 -0.95 5.59
CA ASP A 48 6.14 -1.31 6.96
C ASP A 48 4.63 -1.36 7.16
N VAL A 49 4.19 -2.37 7.92
CA VAL A 49 2.78 -2.57 8.28
C VAL A 49 2.67 -2.77 9.79
N SER A 50 1.60 -2.23 10.38
CA SER A 50 1.43 -2.23 11.84
C SER A 50 1.03 -3.59 12.44
N CYS A 51 0.64 -4.57 11.63
CA CYS A 51 0.07 -5.84 12.12
C CYS A 51 0.35 -7.00 11.17
N GLY A 52 0.63 -8.18 11.73
CA GLY A 52 0.86 -9.43 10.98
C GLY A 52 -0.36 -10.03 10.27
N CYS A 53 -1.50 -9.32 10.24
CA CYS A 53 -2.63 -9.64 9.36
C CYS A 53 -2.47 -9.08 7.95
N VAL A 54 -1.47 -8.23 7.72
CA VAL A 54 -1.21 -7.59 6.43
C VAL A 54 0.06 -8.19 5.83
N LYS A 55 -0.04 -8.68 4.59
CA LYS A 55 1.10 -9.04 3.75
C LYS A 55 1.22 -8.02 2.63
N VAL A 56 2.44 -7.57 2.35
CA VAL A 56 2.73 -6.62 1.26
C VAL A 56 3.67 -7.25 0.24
N ASP A 57 3.47 -6.91 -1.02
CA ASP A 57 4.34 -7.24 -2.14
C ASP A 57 4.54 -6.01 -3.02
N TYR A 58 5.77 -5.79 -3.49
CA TYR A 58 6.17 -4.59 -4.22
C TYR A 58 7.48 -4.82 -4.97
N VAL A 59 7.69 -4.03 -6.04
CA VAL A 59 8.90 -4.10 -6.85
C VAL A 59 10.15 -3.72 -6.04
N LYS A 60 11.22 -4.49 -6.21
CA LYS A 60 12.52 -4.27 -5.54
C LYS A 60 13.56 -3.63 -6.45
N SER A 61 13.33 -3.66 -7.77
CA SER A 61 14.16 -2.95 -8.73
C SER A 61 13.82 -1.46 -8.75
N PRO A 62 14.76 -0.59 -9.16
CA PRO A 62 14.48 0.82 -9.38
C PRO A 62 13.33 1.05 -10.37
N ILE A 63 12.54 2.10 -10.12
CA ILE A 63 11.38 2.51 -10.91
C ILE A 63 11.76 3.81 -11.62
N VAL A 64 11.94 3.76 -12.94
CA VAL A 64 12.39 4.93 -13.71
C VAL A 64 11.26 5.94 -13.93
N LYS A 65 11.61 7.15 -14.38
CA LYS A 65 10.64 8.21 -14.71
C LYS A 65 9.51 7.68 -15.60
N GLY A 66 8.27 7.97 -15.22
CA GLY A 66 7.05 7.58 -15.91
C GLY A 66 6.65 6.11 -15.74
N GLN A 67 7.52 5.26 -15.18
CA GLN A 67 7.20 3.85 -14.97
C GLN A 67 6.15 3.70 -13.88
N LYS A 68 5.11 2.93 -14.18
CA LYS A 68 4.06 2.54 -13.24
C LYS A 68 4.46 1.29 -12.47
N SER A 69 4.05 1.21 -11.21
CA SER A 69 4.20 0.05 -10.33
C SER A 69 3.03 0.00 -9.34
N GLU A 70 3.00 -1.03 -8.50
CA GLU A 70 2.01 -1.19 -7.45
C GLU A 70 2.61 -1.62 -6.11
N ILE A 71 1.93 -1.26 -5.01
CA ILE A 71 2.06 -1.90 -3.70
C ILE A 71 0.85 -2.80 -3.53
N LYS A 72 1.05 -4.12 -3.65
CA LYS A 72 0.00 -5.12 -3.46
C LYS A 72 -0.12 -5.44 -1.97
N VAL A 73 -1.35 -5.43 -1.47
CA VAL A 73 -1.66 -5.65 -0.06
C VAL A 73 -2.68 -6.76 0.05
N THR A 74 -2.35 -7.78 0.82
CA THR A 74 -3.24 -8.90 1.14
C THR A 74 -3.53 -8.91 2.63
N LEU A 75 -4.81 -8.80 2.98
CA LEU A 75 -5.31 -8.90 4.34
C LEU A 75 -5.76 -10.33 4.63
N ASP A 76 -5.29 -10.91 5.73
CA ASP A 76 -5.88 -12.11 6.34
C ASP A 76 -7.10 -11.67 7.17
N VAL A 77 -8.29 -11.72 6.55
CA VAL A 77 -9.51 -11.17 7.16
C VAL A 77 -10.03 -12.03 8.31
N ARG A 78 -9.55 -13.27 8.43
CA ARG A 78 -9.84 -14.15 9.58
C ARG A 78 -9.26 -13.61 10.89
N LYS A 79 -8.23 -12.75 10.79
CA LYS A 79 -7.57 -12.09 11.93
C LYS A 79 -8.15 -10.71 12.26
N LEU A 80 -9.21 -10.29 11.56
CA LEU A 80 -9.85 -8.99 11.72
C LEU A 80 -11.31 -9.17 12.17
N ASN A 81 -11.83 -8.21 12.93
CA ASN A 81 -13.23 -8.16 13.36
C ASN A 81 -13.70 -6.71 13.43
N GLY A 82 -14.95 -6.44 13.04
CA GLY A 82 -15.52 -5.09 13.08
C GLY A 82 -14.82 -4.13 12.12
N TYR A 83 -14.96 -2.82 12.39
CA TYR A 83 -14.30 -1.78 11.60
C TYR A 83 -12.78 -1.87 11.75
N PHE A 84 -12.05 -1.73 10.65
CA PHE A 84 -10.60 -1.65 10.64
C PHE A 84 -10.11 -0.46 9.82
N HIS A 85 -8.94 0.02 10.22
CA HIS A 85 -8.16 1.03 9.53
C HIS A 85 -6.68 0.63 9.67
N LYS A 86 -6.00 0.41 8.56
CA LYS A 86 -4.63 -0.12 8.50
C LYS A 86 -3.77 0.83 7.69
N LYS A 87 -2.70 1.32 8.31
CA LYS A 87 -1.69 2.16 7.69
C LYS A 87 -0.54 1.31 7.16
N ILE A 88 -0.04 1.70 6.00
CA ILE A 88 1.11 1.10 5.33
C ILE A 88 2.10 2.25 5.08
N TYR A 89 3.32 2.10 5.56
CA TYR A 89 4.36 3.12 5.45
C TYR A 89 5.39 2.69 4.41
N ILE A 90 5.69 3.56 3.44
CA ILE A 90 6.68 3.28 2.40
C ILE A 90 7.90 4.16 2.66
N ILE A 91 9.03 3.50 2.88
CA ILE A 91 10.32 4.15 3.06
C ILE A 91 11.12 3.96 1.77
N SER A 92 11.60 5.06 1.19
CA SER A 92 12.25 5.08 -0.11
C SER A 92 13.57 5.85 -0.09
N ASN A 93 14.13 6.14 -1.25
CA ASN A 93 15.26 7.05 -1.44
C ASN A 93 14.86 8.53 -1.61
N VAL A 94 13.58 8.88 -1.43
CA VAL A 94 13.15 10.28 -1.30
C VAL A 94 13.59 10.79 0.08
N GLU A 95 14.32 11.91 0.13
CA GLU A 95 14.82 12.49 1.38
C GLU A 95 13.69 13.06 2.23
N ASP A 96 13.75 12.81 3.55
CA ASP A 96 12.81 13.30 4.56
C ASP A 96 11.32 13.04 4.28
N ASP A 97 11.01 12.00 3.48
CA ASP A 97 9.65 11.66 3.08
C ASP A 97 9.29 10.19 3.34
N ILE A 98 8.11 9.97 3.92
CA ILE A 98 7.51 8.65 4.16
C ILE A 98 6.08 8.70 3.69
N GLU A 99 5.78 7.90 2.66
CA GLU A 99 4.42 7.80 2.14
C GLU A 99 3.56 6.96 3.07
N GLU A 100 2.36 7.44 3.39
CA GLU A 100 1.36 6.74 4.19
C GLU A 100 0.16 6.35 3.31
N LEU A 101 -0.10 5.04 3.20
CA LEU A 101 -1.29 4.51 2.52
C LEU A 101 -2.27 3.92 3.55
N LEU A 102 -3.57 4.06 3.30
CA LEU A 102 -4.62 3.63 4.20
C LEU A 102 -5.55 2.60 3.55
N ILE A 103 -5.75 1.46 4.21
CA ILE A 103 -6.84 0.53 3.90
C ILE A 103 -7.83 0.53 5.05
N LYS A 104 -9.12 0.68 4.73
CA LYS A 104 -10.21 0.61 5.71
C LYS A 104 -11.35 -0.28 5.23
N GLY A 105 -12.23 -0.63 6.15
CA GLY A 105 -13.44 -1.41 5.88
C GLY A 105 -14.03 -1.97 7.18
N THR A 106 -15.02 -2.84 7.04
CA THR A 106 -15.70 -3.50 8.17
C THR A 106 -15.80 -4.99 7.91
N ILE A 107 -15.31 -5.79 8.86
CA ILE A 107 -15.51 -7.25 8.85
C ILE A 107 -16.81 -7.60 9.57
N ILE A 108 -17.65 -8.37 8.89
CA ILE A 108 -18.88 -8.95 9.44
C ILE A 108 -18.85 -10.47 9.38
N GLU A 109 -19.72 -11.07 10.16
CA GLU A 109 -20.00 -12.51 10.15
C GLU A 109 -21.51 -12.69 10.02
N ASN A 110 -21.98 -12.85 8.79
CA ASN A 110 -23.40 -13.14 8.57
C ASN A 110 -23.65 -14.63 8.83
N LEU A 111 -24.82 -14.93 9.42
CA LEU A 111 -25.24 -16.29 9.71
C LEU A 111 -25.64 -17.04 8.44
#